data_AF-T1C290-F1
#
_entry.id   AF-T1C290-F1
#
_cell.length_a   1.000
_cell.length_b   1.000
_cell.length_c   1.000
_cell.angle_alpha   90.00
_cell.angle_beta   90.00
_cell.angle_gamma   90.00
#
_symmetry.space_group_name_H-M   'P 1'
#
loop_
_entity.id
_entity.type
_entity.pdbx_description
1 polymer ?
#
loop_
_entity_poly.entity_id
_entity_poly.type
_entity_poly.pdbx_seq_one_letter_code
_entity_poly.pdbx_strand_id
1 'polypeptide(L)'
;RVVLYKYLASRVRAGHDVGTSLEKLLATGYLRKTARLKAVLTIAIQRFRNGAKLAASLQGYIPQIEHLMVLTGDQSGSLPATLAQLVDSIMRDRKMRRQFRKSLAPSVLLLVFGVAAIFGVALYVVPQYREIVNPSEVHGLSAAVFSVATPVGIAVLVTVIVLL
;
A
#
# COMPACT_ATOMS: atom_id res chain seq x y z
N ARG A 1 13.32 1.83 6.38
CA ARG A 1 12.55 1.87 7.65
C ARG A 1 12.49 0.50 8.32
N VAL A 2 11.69 -0.49 7.88
CA VAL A 2 11.72 -1.85 8.50
C VAL A 2 13.11 -2.49 8.56
N VAL A 3 13.87 -2.41 7.46
CA VAL A 3 15.25 -2.95 7.41
C VAL A 3 16.16 -2.26 8.43
N LEU A 4 16.01 -0.94 8.61
CA LEU A 4 16.77 -0.17 9.60
C LEU A 4 16.47 -0.68 11.02
N TYR A 5 15.19 -0.74 11.40
CA TYR A 5 14.81 -1.17 12.75
C TYR A 5 15.18 -2.62 13.02
N LYS A 6 15.00 -3.52 12.05
CA LYS A 6 15.38 -4.93 12.18
C LYS A 6 16.90 -5.09 12.37
N TYR A 7 17.69 -4.35 11.59
CA TYR A 7 19.15 -4.38 11.70
C TYR A 7 19.60 -3.84 13.06
N LEU A 8 19.11 -2.67 13.46
CA LEU A 8 19.46 -2.07 14.75
C LEU A 8 18.99 -2.93 15.93
N ALA A 9 17.76 -3.45 15.92
CA ALA A 9 17.26 -4.33 16.98
C ALA A 9 18.16 -5.55 17.16
N SER A 10 18.58 -6.19 16.06
CA SER A 10 19.48 -7.34 16.10
C SER A 10 20.88 -6.98 16.58
N ARG A 11 21.43 -5.84 16.15
CA ARG A 11 22.80 -5.42 16.50
C ARG A 11 22.92 -4.92 17.92
N VAL A 12 21.98 -4.09 18.38
CA VAL A 12 21.97 -3.59 19.75
C VAL A 12 21.71 -4.74 20.74
N ARG A 13 20.85 -5.72 20.38
CA ARG A 13 20.69 -6.94 21.17
C ARG A 13 21.98 -7.76 21.27
N ALA A 14 22.82 -7.72 20.23
CA ALA A 14 24.14 -8.34 20.25
C ALA A 14 25.21 -7.49 20.97
N GLY A 15 24.83 -6.37 21.62
CA GLY A 15 25.73 -5.49 22.36
C GLY A 15 26.57 -4.57 21.48
N HIS A 16 26.29 -4.48 20.17
CA HIS A 16 27.03 -3.60 19.28
C HIS A 16 26.59 -2.14 19.44
N ASP A 17 27.55 -1.23 19.34
CA ASP A 17 27.28 0.21 19.30
C ASP A 17 26.33 0.59 18.14
N VAL A 18 25.39 1.48 18.45
CA VAL A 18 24.33 1.94 17.54
C VAL A 18 24.93 2.75 16.39
N GLY A 19 25.87 3.65 16.68
CA GLY A 19 26.49 4.53 15.69
C GLY A 19 27.26 3.74 14.64
N THR A 20 28.12 2.83 15.10
CA THR A 20 28.89 1.92 14.26
C THR A 20 27.98 1.02 13.42
N SER A 21 26.86 0.56 14.00
CA SER A 21 25.87 -0.25 13.30
C SER A 21 25.15 0.54 12.21
N LEU A 22 24.81 1.81 12.45
CA LEU A 22 24.22 2.70 11.44
C LEU A 22 25.17 2.94 10.26
N GLU A 23 26.46 3.19 10.52
CA GLU A 23 27.48 3.37 9.49
C GLU A 23 27.65 2.11 8.65
N LYS A 24 27.75 0.94 9.30
CA LYS A 24 27.83 -0.35 8.60
C LYS A 24 26.60 -0.58 7.73
N LEU A 25 25.40 -0.25 8.21
CA LEU A 25 24.16 -0.38 7.44
C LEU A 25 24.12 0.54 6.22
N LEU A 26 24.64 1.78 6.33
CA LEU A 26 24.76 2.70 5.21
C LEU A 26 25.77 2.17 4.17
N ALA A 27 26.91 1.66 4.63
CA ALA A 27 27.99 1.16 3.78
C ALA A 27 27.62 -0.12 3.01
N THR A 28 26.92 -1.06 3.67
CA THR A 28 26.50 -2.34 3.06
C THR A 28 25.34 -2.22 2.08
N GLY A 29 24.70 -1.04 1.97
CA GLY A 29 23.68 -0.80 0.94
C GLY A 29 22.38 -1.60 1.11
N TYR A 30 22.12 -2.18 2.30
CA TYR A 30 20.86 -2.89 2.60
C TYR A 30 19.61 -1.99 2.46
N LEU A 31 19.79 -0.68 2.51
CA LEU A 31 18.73 0.29 2.27
C LEU A 31 18.57 0.50 0.76
N ARG A 32 17.35 0.27 0.27
CA ARG A 32 16.96 0.41 -1.15
C ARG A 32 17.55 1.70 -1.73
N LYS A 33 18.27 1.57 -2.85
CA LYS A 33 19.13 2.60 -3.49
C LYS A 33 18.35 3.88 -3.85
N THR A 34 18.19 4.81 -2.91
CA THR A 34 17.70 6.17 -3.22
C THR A 34 18.69 7.17 -2.64
N ALA A 35 19.23 8.06 -3.48
CA ALA A 35 20.23 9.06 -3.07
C ALA A 35 19.76 9.90 -1.88
N ARG A 36 18.47 10.27 -1.87
CA ARG A 36 17.80 10.97 -0.76
C ARG A 36 17.89 10.22 0.56
N LEU A 37 17.72 8.90 0.54
CA LEU A 37 17.77 8.08 1.76
C LEU A 37 19.17 8.01 2.35
N LYS A 38 20.19 7.89 1.49
CA LYS A 38 21.59 7.94 1.91
C LYS A 38 21.90 9.29 2.57
N ALA A 39 21.56 10.40 1.90
CA ALA A 39 21.80 11.75 2.43
C ALA A 39 21.17 11.97 3.81
N VAL A 40 19.90 11.60 3.97
CA VAL A 40 19.18 11.74 5.25
C VAL A 40 19.81 10.87 6.34
N LEU A 41 20.22 9.63 6.03
CA LEU A 41 20.84 8.76 7.01
C LEU A 41 22.27 9.20 7.37
N THR A 42 23.03 9.76 6.43
CA THR A 42 24.35 10.35 6.71
C THR A 42 24.22 11.51 7.70
N ILE A 43 23.23 12.38 7.53
CA ILE A 43 22.95 13.47 8.49
C ILE A 43 22.58 12.90 9.86
N ALA A 44 21.75 11.86 9.90
CA ALA A 44 21.38 11.19 11.14
C ALA A 44 22.60 10.61 11.88
N ILE A 45 23.51 9.96 11.15
CA ILE A 45 24.75 9.41 11.71
C ILE A 45 25.64 10.52 12.28
N GLN A 46 25.79 11.64 11.56
CA GLN A 46 26.57 12.79 12.03
C GLN A 46 25.99 13.37 13.32
N ARG A 47 24.66 13.54 13.40
CA ARG A 47 23.99 14.00 14.62
C ARG A 47 24.25 13.06 15.80
N PHE A 48 24.15 11.76 15.58
CA PHE A 48 24.40 10.75 16.60
C PHE A 48 25.85 10.82 17.11
N ARG A 49 26.82 10.95 16.20
CA ARG A 49 28.24 11.11 16.53
C ARG A 49 28.53 12.39 17.32
N ASN A 50 27.75 13.44 17.09
CA ASN A 50 27.84 14.69 17.85
C ASN A 50 27.18 14.60 19.23
N GLY A 51 26.80 13.40 19.69
CA GLY A 51 26.22 13.16 21.01
C GLY A 51 24.69 13.26 21.05
N ALA A 52 24.01 13.45 19.91
CA ALA A 52 22.56 13.43 19.91
C ALA A 52 22.03 12.02 20.19
N LYS A 53 20.93 11.94 20.96
CA LYS A 53 20.16 10.70 21.17
C LYS A 53 19.73 10.07 19.84
N LEU A 54 19.49 8.76 19.82
CA LEU A 54 19.12 8.05 18.59
C LEU A 54 17.83 8.60 17.98
N ALA A 55 16.84 8.91 18.83
CA ALA A 55 15.56 9.47 18.40
C ALA A 55 15.76 10.80 17.65
N ALA A 56 16.47 11.75 18.26
CA ALA A 56 16.77 13.06 17.68
C ALA A 56 17.58 12.95 16.37
N SER A 57 18.49 11.98 16.32
CA SER A 57 19.30 11.70 15.13
C SER A 57 18.44 11.25 13.95
N LEU A 58 17.38 10.48 14.20
CA LEU A 58 16.44 9.98 13.18
C LEU A 58 15.27 10.93 12.89
N GLN A 59 15.21 12.09 13.54
CA GLN A 59 14.12 13.05 13.37
C GLN A 59 13.99 13.51 11.92
N GLY A 60 12.76 13.55 11.41
CA GLY A 60 12.46 13.89 10.01
C GLY A 60 12.61 12.74 9.01
N TYR A 61 13.29 11.64 9.37
CA TYR A 61 13.30 10.40 8.59
C TYR A 61 12.18 9.44 8.99
N ILE A 62 11.83 9.44 10.26
CA ILE A 62 10.85 8.55 10.86
C ILE A 62 9.59 9.33 11.28
N PRO A 63 8.39 8.73 11.21
CA PRO A 63 7.15 9.34 11.68
C PRO A 63 7.19 9.67 13.16
N GLN A 64 6.37 10.64 13.56
CA GLN A 64 6.32 11.14 14.93
C GLN A 64 6.09 10.02 15.96
N ILE A 65 5.16 9.10 15.69
CA ILE A 65 4.85 7.97 16.60
C ILE A 65 6.08 7.09 16.82
N GLU A 66 6.81 6.77 15.75
CA GLU A 66 8.01 5.93 15.85
C GLU A 66 9.16 6.66 16.52
N HIS A 67 9.28 7.98 16.31
CA HIS A 67 10.24 8.82 17.02
C HIS A 67 10.00 8.81 18.53
N LEU A 68 8.75 8.96 18.98
CA LEU A 68 8.40 8.92 20.40
C LEU A 68 8.76 7.56 21.01
N MET A 69 8.46 6.46 20.32
CA MET A 69 8.84 5.13 20.79
C MET A 69 10.36 4.96 20.91
N VAL A 70 11.12 5.37 19.89
CA VAL A 70 12.59 5.31 19.95
C VAL A 70 13.09 6.19 21.10
N LEU A 71 12.54 7.38 21.31
CA LEU A 71 12.91 8.27 22.40
C LEU A 71 12.68 7.62 23.77
N THR A 72 11.49 7.04 23.99
CA THR A 72 11.16 6.35 25.23
C THR A 72 12.11 5.17 25.45
N GLY A 73 12.37 4.36 24.42
CA GLY A 73 13.28 3.21 24.50
C GLY A 73 14.74 3.61 24.73
N ASP A 74 15.16 4.77 24.23
CA ASP A 74 16.50 5.33 24.44
C ASP A 74 16.66 5.87 25.87
N GLN A 75 15.60 6.50 26.42
CA GLN A 75 15.59 7.00 27.80
C GLN A 75 15.50 5.88 28.85
N SER A 76 14.74 4.82 28.58
CA SER A 76 14.55 3.68 29.49
C SER A 76 15.65 2.62 29.36
N GLY A 77 16.55 2.75 28.39
CA GLY A 77 17.53 1.71 28.04
C GLY A 77 16.91 0.45 27.40
N SER A 78 15.62 0.47 27.07
CA SER A 78 14.90 -0.67 26.47
C SER A 78 14.91 -0.67 24.94
N LEU A 79 15.87 0.02 24.33
CA LEU A 79 15.99 0.21 22.89
C LEU A 79 15.84 -1.09 22.05
N PRO A 80 16.46 -2.24 22.43
CA PRO A 80 16.30 -3.49 21.68
C PRO A 80 14.85 -3.99 21.64
N ALA A 81 14.12 -3.86 22.76
CA ALA A 81 12.73 -4.28 22.86
C ALA A 81 11.83 -3.36 22.03
N THR A 82 12.04 -2.04 22.14
CA THR A 82 11.24 -1.05 21.41
C THR A 82 11.46 -1.12 19.90
N LEU A 83 12.70 -1.33 19.44
CA LEU A 83 12.99 -1.53 18.02
C LEU A 83 12.37 -2.83 17.48
N ALA A 84 12.34 -3.90 18.26
CA ALA A 84 11.65 -5.14 17.89
C ALA A 84 10.13 -4.92 17.78
N GLN A 85 9.53 -4.22 18.74
CA GLN A 85 8.11 -3.86 18.72
C GLN A 85 7.75 -2.99 17.50
N LEU A 86 8.63 -2.06 17.09
CA LEU A 86 8.46 -1.28 15.86
C LEU A 86 8.44 -2.17 14.62
N VAL A 87 9.35 -3.15 14.53
CA VAL A 87 9.39 -4.10 13.41
C VAL A 87 8.08 -4.87 13.34
N ASP A 88 7.61 -5.39 14.47
CA ASP A 88 6.35 -6.15 14.52
C ASP A 88 5.15 -5.31 14.13
N SER A 89 5.07 -4.06 14.61
CA SER A 89 3.99 -3.14 14.26
C SER A 89 3.94 -2.89 12.75
N ILE A 90 5.07 -2.54 12.13
CA ILE A 90 5.11 -2.24 10.70
C ILE A 90 4.86 -3.51 9.87
N MET A 91 5.29 -4.68 10.35
CA MET A 91 5.05 -5.96 9.66
C MET A 91 3.57 -6.38 9.74
N ARG A 92 2.88 -6.15 10.85
CA ARG A 92 1.43 -6.36 10.99
C ARG A 92 0.65 -5.50 10.00
N ASP A 93 0.96 -4.20 9.91
CA ASP A 93 0.30 -3.29 8.98
C ASP A 93 0.50 -3.71 7.52
N ARG A 94 1.72 -4.14 7.17
CA ARG A 94 2.03 -4.67 5.85
C ARG A 94 1.30 -5.96 5.55
N LYS A 95 1.15 -6.86 6.54
CA LYS A 95 0.41 -8.11 6.39
C LYS A 95 -1.06 -7.85 6.08
N MET A 96 -1.71 -6.97 6.86
CA MET A 96 -3.09 -6.53 6.60
C MET A 96 -3.24 -5.96 5.18
N ARG A 97 -2.43 -4.96 4.82
CA ARG A 97 -2.50 -4.33 3.47
C ARG A 97 -2.26 -5.34 2.34
N ARG A 98 -1.36 -6.30 2.54
CA ARG A 98 -1.09 -7.36 1.57
C ARG A 98 -2.25 -8.35 1.48
N GLN A 99 -2.91 -8.67 2.59
CA GLN A 99 -4.09 -9.53 2.61
C GLN A 99 -5.26 -8.89 1.85
N PHE A 100 -5.52 -7.60 2.08
CA PHE A 100 -6.50 -6.84 1.29
C PHE A 100 -6.18 -6.87 -0.21
N ARG A 101 -4.93 -6.56 -0.61
CA ARG A 101 -4.55 -6.60 -2.03
C ARG A 101 -4.62 -7.98 -2.66
N LYS A 102 -4.24 -9.03 -1.93
CA LYS A 102 -4.27 -10.41 -2.44
C LYS A 102 -5.70 -10.93 -2.62
N SER A 103 -6.64 -10.51 -1.78
CA SER A 103 -8.03 -10.96 -1.86
C SER A 103 -8.85 -10.21 -2.92
N LEU A 104 -8.53 -8.94 -3.17
CA LEU A 104 -9.28 -8.10 -4.12
C LEU A 104 -8.84 -8.32 -5.58
N ALA A 105 -7.58 -8.70 -5.82
CA ALA A 105 -7.07 -8.84 -7.19
C ALA A 105 -7.86 -9.86 -8.05
N PRO A 106 -8.23 -11.06 -7.55
CA PRO A 106 -9.03 -12.00 -8.33
C PRO A 106 -10.48 -11.52 -8.56
N SER A 107 -11.09 -10.90 -7.54
CA SER A 107 -12.48 -10.42 -7.61
C SER A 107 -12.66 -9.29 -8.62
N VAL A 108 -11.73 -8.34 -8.68
CA VAL A 108 -11.77 -7.24 -9.65
C VAL A 108 -11.60 -7.77 -11.08
N LEU A 109 -10.73 -8.75 -11.30
CA LEU A 109 -10.52 -9.32 -12.64
C LEU A 109 -11.79 -9.97 -13.17
N LEU A 110 -12.42 -10.86 -12.38
CA LEU A 110 -13.67 -11.52 -12.76
C LEU A 110 -14.80 -10.51 -13.02
N LEU A 111 -14.90 -9.47 -12.20
CA LEU A 111 -15.88 -8.41 -12.34
C LEU A 111 -15.67 -7.62 -13.64
N VAL A 112 -14.42 -7.26 -13.97
CA VAL A 112 -14.09 -6.58 -15.24
C VAL A 112 -14.44 -7.45 -16.44
N PHE A 113 -14.11 -8.75 -16.41
CA PHE A 113 -14.48 -9.69 -17.48
C PHE A 113 -16.00 -9.85 -17.62
N GLY A 114 -16.72 -9.95 -16.51
CA GLY A 114 -18.19 -10.05 -16.51
C GLY A 114 -18.84 -8.80 -17.10
N VAL A 115 -18.41 -7.61 -16.68
CA VAL A 115 -18.88 -6.34 -17.23
C VAL A 115 -18.54 -6.22 -18.71
N ALA A 116 -17.31 -6.54 -19.12
CA ALA A 116 -16.89 -6.50 -20.51
C ALA A 116 -17.73 -7.45 -21.40
N ALA A 117 -18.09 -8.64 -20.91
CA ALA A 117 -18.94 -9.58 -21.62
C ALA A 117 -20.37 -9.03 -21.81
N ILE A 118 -20.97 -8.46 -20.76
CA ILE A 118 -22.30 -7.82 -20.83
C ILE A 118 -22.28 -6.67 -21.85
N PHE A 119 -21.24 -5.84 -21.81
CA PHE A 119 -21.04 -4.75 -22.77
C PHE A 119 -20.87 -5.25 -24.21
N GLY A 120 -20.07 -6.30 -24.42
CA GLY A 120 -19.86 -6.89 -25.73
C GLY A 120 -21.17 -7.36 -26.35
N VAL A 121 -22.02 -8.04 -25.56
CA VAL A 121 -23.35 -8.46 -26.01
C VAL A 121 -24.25 -7.26 -26.30
N ALA A 122 -24.29 -6.26 -25.41
CA ALA A 122 -25.14 -5.09 -25.58
C ALA A 122 -24.75 -4.25 -26.82
N LEU A 123 -23.45 -4.09 -27.09
CA LEU A 123 -22.97 -3.27 -28.21
C LEU A 123 -22.99 -3.99 -29.55
N TYR A 124 -22.87 -5.33 -29.60
CA TYR A 124 -22.84 -6.09 -30.86
C TYR A 124 -24.12 -6.86 -31.16
N VAL A 125 -24.73 -7.51 -30.17
CA VAL A 125 -25.88 -8.42 -30.39
C VAL A 125 -27.20 -7.65 -30.44
N VAL A 126 -27.38 -6.67 -29.55
CA VAL A 126 -28.62 -5.88 -29.49
C VAL A 126 -28.90 -5.05 -30.75
N PRO A 127 -27.94 -4.35 -31.38
CA PRO A 127 -28.25 -3.62 -32.62
C PRO A 127 -28.71 -4.56 -33.75
N GLN A 128 -28.15 -5.76 -33.86
CA GLN A 128 -28.59 -6.76 -34.84
C GLN A 128 -30.05 -7.19 -34.60
N TYR A 129 -30.48 -7.29 -33.34
CA TYR A 129 -31.88 -7.58 -33.01
C TYR A 129 -32.84 -6.42 -33.36
N ARG A 130 -32.39 -5.16 -33.27
CA ARG A 130 -33.23 -3.99 -33.62
C ARG A 130 -33.58 -3.93 -35.09
N GLU A 131 -32.73 -4.46 -35.97
CA GLU A 131 -32.99 -4.48 -37.41
C GLU A 131 -34.11 -5.48 -37.79
N ILE A 132 -34.42 -6.43 -36.91
CA ILE A 132 -35.38 -7.52 -37.17
C ILE A 132 -36.71 -7.28 -36.44
N VAL A 133 -36.74 -6.42 -35.41
CA VAL A 133 -37.90 -6.23 -34.52
C VAL A 133 -38.46 -4.82 -34.63
N ASN A 134 -39.77 -4.70 -34.94
CA ASN A 134 -40.46 -3.42 -35.04
C ASN A 134 -40.60 -2.74 -33.65
N PRO A 135 -40.21 -1.44 -33.50
CA PRO A 135 -40.22 -0.73 -32.21
C PRO A 135 -41.58 -0.61 -31.51
N SER A 136 -42.69 -0.85 -32.21
CA SER A 136 -44.05 -0.71 -31.69
C SER A 136 -44.54 -1.93 -30.88
N GLU A 137 -43.84 -3.06 -30.92
CA GLU A 137 -44.27 -4.31 -30.23
C GLU A 137 -43.53 -4.59 -28.92
N VAL A 138 -42.52 -3.79 -28.56
CA VAL A 138 -41.72 -4.01 -27.34
C VAL A 138 -42.38 -3.36 -26.11
N HIS A 139 -43.08 -4.17 -25.31
CA HIS A 139 -43.65 -3.77 -24.01
C HIS A 139 -43.18 -4.70 -22.88
N GLY A 140 -43.12 -4.17 -21.66
CA GLY A 140 -42.74 -4.94 -20.47
C GLY A 140 -41.23 -5.20 -20.36
N LEU A 141 -40.83 -6.45 -20.08
CA LEU A 141 -39.44 -6.83 -19.78
C LEU A 141 -38.47 -6.56 -20.95
N SER A 142 -38.95 -6.66 -22.20
CA SER A 142 -38.16 -6.40 -23.41
C SER A 142 -37.78 -4.93 -23.57
N ALA A 143 -38.67 -4.00 -23.17
CA ALA A 143 -38.39 -2.57 -23.17
C ALA A 143 -37.33 -2.21 -22.10
N ALA A 144 -37.36 -2.86 -20.94
CA ALA A 144 -36.34 -2.70 -19.90
C ALA A 144 -34.96 -3.16 -20.39
N VAL A 145 -34.87 -4.32 -21.05
CA VAL A 145 -33.62 -4.81 -21.66
C VAL A 145 -33.09 -3.81 -22.70
N PHE A 146 -33.97 -3.24 -23.53
CA PHE A 146 -33.58 -2.23 -24.50
C PHE A 146 -33.12 -0.90 -23.90
N SER A 147 -33.70 -0.46 -22.78
CA SER A 147 -33.27 0.75 -22.07
C SER A 147 -31.87 0.59 -21.47
N VAL A 148 -31.55 -0.59 -20.94
CA VAL A 148 -30.22 -0.91 -20.39
C VAL A 148 -29.19 -1.03 -21.50
N ALA A 149 -29.58 -1.54 -22.67
CA ALA A 149 -28.69 -1.67 -23.83
C ALA A 149 -28.33 -0.35 -24.52
N THR A 150 -28.92 0.78 -24.09
CA THR A 150 -28.46 2.10 -24.56
C THR A 150 -27.10 2.44 -23.94
N PRO A 151 -26.25 3.24 -24.62
CA PRO A 151 -24.96 3.69 -24.07
C PRO A 151 -25.08 4.35 -22.69
N VAL A 152 -26.22 4.99 -22.41
CA VAL A 152 -26.55 5.62 -21.13
C VAL A 152 -26.85 4.57 -20.05
N GLY A 153 -27.67 3.55 -20.33
CA GLY A 153 -27.96 2.48 -19.37
C GLY A 153 -26.73 1.65 -19.02
N ILE A 154 -25.88 1.43 -20.01
CA ILE A 154 -24.56 0.81 -19.90
C ILE A 154 -23.63 1.61 -18.96
N ALA A 155 -23.57 2.95 -19.11
CA ALA A 155 -22.76 3.82 -18.26
C ALA A 155 -23.25 3.86 -16.80
N VAL A 156 -24.56 3.83 -16.57
CA VAL A 156 -25.15 3.78 -15.22
C VAL A 156 -24.79 2.47 -14.51
N LEU A 157 -24.85 1.32 -15.21
CA LEU A 157 -24.46 0.03 -14.63
C LEU A 157 -22.99 -0.02 -14.22
N VAL A 158 -22.09 0.50 -15.06
CA VAL A 158 -20.66 0.60 -14.70
C VAL A 158 -20.47 1.50 -13.50
N THR A 159 -21.17 2.62 -13.45
CA THR A 159 -21.05 3.57 -12.34
C THR A 159 -21.50 2.93 -11.02
N VAL A 160 -22.59 2.16 -11.04
CA VAL A 160 -23.10 1.42 -9.86
C VAL A 160 -22.13 0.31 -9.42
N ILE A 161 -21.57 -0.46 -10.37
CA ILE A 161 -20.61 -1.52 -10.09
C ILE A 161 -19.27 -0.98 -9.56
N VAL A 162 -18.86 0.21 -10.01
CA VAL A 162 -17.64 0.88 -9.52
C VAL A 162 -17.83 1.49 -8.13
N LEU A 163 -19.07 1.78 -7.74
CA LEU A 163 -19.44 2.34 -6.43
C LEU A 163 -19.74 1.29 -5.35
N LEU A 164 -20.01 0.04 -5.74
CA LEU A 164 -20.22 -1.12 -4.87
C LEU A 164 -18.92 -1.84 -4.51
#